data_AF-A0A0K1K0W6-F1
#
_entry.id   AF-A0A0K1K0W6-F1
#
_cell.length_a   1.000
_cell.length_b   1.000
_cell.length_c   1.000
_cell.angle_alpha   90.00
_cell.angle_beta   90.00
_cell.angle_gamma   90.00
#
_symmetry.space_group_name_H-M   'P 1'
#
loop_
_entity.id
_entity.type
_entity.pdbx_description
1 polymer ?
#
loop_
_entity_poly.entity_id
_entity_poly.type
_entity_poly.pdbx_seq_one_letter_code
_entity_poly.pdbx_strand_id
1 'polypeptide(L)'
;MRTHRKQSGMGLIELMGALGIGAMLLVGLTRMANSSLDDLQSQQAAYYQSQVVHAAGRYIKANHDKIKTDTALPGKVIAVSLAQLRTGNFLPTGFAEQNAYKQNTCVLIRQPNPAAAPGQFDALVVTSGGEAIGDKDLAAASMHAGVGSGYIAAREPAVARGASWSIPTDPFRNIACTGSSVVLLRGAAQDAGHLVSNLFYDGAGQLTADFLYRDKITDRPDLNRMTAPLRLGGSALVNINESCRDDLNETKPALALDQQTRKLLSCDANGFWRSAFASSWREPVDAWGSLPSAGNEVGDVRMVTSLSRAFTFNGSTWVALAVDQNGNLDVPGTVTARDLHATNHIESDRGIHAADHIKSDKNLMAGNDVLADRDIKAKRNLVTEKDLEVKGSANVGYELTALGVEVKGWMSTPQISIFDTFRPGDKCHYQVWSQHDQKYVIAYPNGTVVMDAAYRPLICGLDRVFHYANG
;
A
#
# COMPACT_ATOMS: atom_id res chain seq x y z
N MET A 1 52.19 -99.33 31.92
CA MET A 1 51.11 -100.06 31.23
C MET A 1 49.77 -99.46 31.67
N ARG A 2 48.89 -99.18 30.69
CA ARG A 2 47.62 -98.42 30.84
C ARG A 2 46.70 -98.98 31.92
N THR A 3 46.17 -98.10 32.76
CA THR A 3 45.05 -98.35 33.65
C THR A 3 43.73 -98.37 32.85
N HIS A 4 43.06 -99.53 32.81
CA HIS A 4 41.61 -99.64 32.67
C HIS A 4 40.98 -99.32 34.04
N ARG A 5 39.77 -98.77 34.25
CA ARG A 5 38.62 -98.35 33.44
C ARG A 5 37.72 -97.58 34.44
N LYS A 6 36.84 -96.68 33.96
CA LYS A 6 35.43 -96.63 34.36
C LYS A 6 34.70 -95.68 33.42
N GLN A 7 33.93 -96.25 32.49
CA GLN A 7 32.86 -95.55 31.79
C GLN A 7 31.86 -95.15 32.89
N SER A 8 31.78 -93.87 33.22
CA SER A 8 30.70 -93.34 34.04
C SER A 8 29.43 -93.37 33.20
N GLY A 9 28.43 -94.10 33.68
CA GLY A 9 27.07 -94.03 33.15
C GLY A 9 26.50 -92.63 33.42
N MET A 10 26.78 -91.69 32.51
CA MET A 10 26.20 -90.34 32.46
C MET A 10 25.16 -90.24 31.34
N GLY A 11 24.60 -91.37 30.90
CA GLY A 11 23.63 -91.37 29.80
C GLY A 11 22.20 -91.05 30.23
N LEU A 12 21.77 -91.46 31.44
CA LEU A 12 20.35 -91.44 31.80
C LEU A 12 19.95 -90.23 32.66
N ILE A 13 20.73 -89.90 33.70
CA ILE A 13 20.42 -88.78 34.61
C ILE A 13 20.58 -87.43 33.89
N GLU A 14 21.59 -87.30 33.03
CA GLU A 14 21.86 -86.09 32.26
C GLU A 14 20.81 -85.88 31.16
N LEU A 15 20.33 -86.96 30.54
CA LEU A 15 19.23 -86.92 29.57
C LEU A 15 17.89 -86.59 30.25
N MET A 16 17.62 -87.09 31.46
CA MET A 16 16.45 -86.70 32.24
C MET A 16 16.52 -85.25 32.73
N GLY A 17 17.70 -84.78 33.14
CA GLY A 17 17.94 -83.38 33.47
C GLY A 17 17.73 -82.44 32.28
N ALA A 18 18.27 -82.81 31.12
CA ALA A 18 18.09 -82.08 29.87
C ALA A 18 16.63 -82.08 29.39
N LEU A 19 15.90 -83.20 29.52
CA LEU A 19 14.46 -83.27 29.22
C LEU A 19 13.63 -82.45 30.21
N GLY A 20 13.98 -82.43 31.49
CA GLY A 20 13.33 -81.61 32.51
C GLY A 20 13.50 -80.11 32.24
N ILE A 21 14.73 -79.68 31.91
CA ILE A 21 15.01 -78.29 31.52
C ILE A 21 14.32 -77.97 30.19
N GLY A 22 14.36 -78.88 29.21
CA GLY A 22 13.67 -78.72 27.92
C GLY A 22 12.16 -78.56 28.07
N ALA A 23 11.52 -79.33 28.95
CA ALA A 23 10.10 -79.20 29.27
C ALA A 23 9.79 -77.85 29.95
N MET A 24 10.64 -77.39 30.88
CA MET A 24 10.48 -76.06 31.50
C MET A 24 10.66 -74.92 30.50
N LEU A 25 11.61 -75.03 29.57
CA LEU A 25 11.80 -74.06 28.49
C LEU A 25 10.62 -74.03 27.53
N LEU A 26 10.05 -75.17 27.16
CA LEU A 26 8.84 -75.26 26.33
C LEU A 26 7.61 -74.64 27.02
N VAL A 27 7.45 -74.86 28.33
CA VAL A 27 6.39 -74.20 29.13
C VAL A 27 6.64 -72.68 29.22
N GLY A 28 7.89 -72.25 29.34
CA GLY A 28 8.25 -70.82 29.31
C GLY A 28 7.96 -70.17 27.95
N LEU A 29 8.33 -70.84 26.86
CA LEU A 29 8.11 -70.37 25.49
C LEU A 29 6.63 -70.31 25.12
N THR A 30 5.83 -71.30 25.51
CA THR A 30 4.37 -71.28 25.27
C THR A 30 3.69 -70.16 26.05
N ARG A 31 4.12 -69.87 27.29
CA ARG A 31 3.64 -68.70 28.04
C ARG A 31 4.03 -67.37 27.39
N MET A 32 5.26 -67.25 26.89
CA MET A 32 5.74 -66.04 26.21
C MET A 32 5.06 -65.85 24.84
N ALA A 33 4.82 -66.93 24.10
CA ALA A 33 4.11 -66.89 22.83
C ALA A 33 2.65 -66.48 23.04
N ASN A 34 1.97 -67.05 24.03
CA ASN A 34 0.60 -66.66 24.37
C ASN A 34 0.52 -65.21 24.85
N SER A 35 1.42 -64.77 25.75
CA SER A 35 1.43 -63.36 26.18
C SER A 35 1.73 -62.40 25.04
N SER A 36 2.56 -62.79 24.07
CA SER A 36 2.84 -61.97 22.88
C SER A 36 1.60 -61.88 21.97
N LEU A 37 0.81 -62.95 21.85
CA LEU A 37 -0.45 -62.92 21.09
C LEU A 37 -1.50 -62.05 21.79
N ASP A 38 -1.59 -62.13 23.13
CA ASP A 38 -2.48 -61.31 23.95
C ASP A 38 -2.09 -59.82 23.87
N ASP A 39 -0.80 -59.50 23.88
CA ASP A 39 -0.27 -58.15 23.68
C ASP A 39 -0.60 -57.60 22.29
N LEU A 40 -0.47 -58.42 21.24
CA LEU A 40 -0.85 -58.02 19.88
C LEU A 40 -2.35 -57.79 19.75
N GLN A 41 -3.18 -58.61 20.39
CA GLN A 41 -4.62 -58.43 20.43
C GLN A 41 -5.00 -57.12 21.13
N SER A 42 -4.36 -56.82 22.26
CA SER A 42 -4.47 -55.57 23.02
C SER A 42 -4.09 -54.34 22.19
N GLN A 43 -2.94 -54.40 21.50
CA GLN A 43 -2.48 -53.33 20.62
C GLN A 43 -3.45 -53.10 19.45
N GLN A 44 -3.95 -54.18 18.84
CA GLN A 44 -4.92 -54.06 17.74
C GLN A 44 -6.23 -53.41 18.21
N ALA A 45 -6.71 -53.76 19.41
CA ALA A 45 -7.88 -53.11 20.02
C ALA A 45 -7.61 -51.62 20.31
N ALA A 46 -6.41 -51.27 20.74
CA ALA A 46 -5.99 -49.89 20.96
C ALA A 46 -5.93 -49.06 19.67
N TYR A 47 -5.32 -49.59 18.61
CA TYR A 47 -5.28 -48.94 17.30
C TYR A 47 -6.68 -48.78 16.70
N TYR A 48 -7.51 -49.81 16.84
CA TYR A 48 -8.91 -49.75 16.45
C TYR A 48 -9.63 -48.59 17.18
N GLN A 49 -9.51 -48.53 18.50
CA GLN A 49 -10.11 -47.47 19.33
C GLN A 49 -9.63 -46.08 18.90
N SER A 50 -8.32 -45.90 18.66
CA SER A 50 -7.73 -44.65 18.18
C SER A 50 -8.35 -44.19 16.86
N GLN A 51 -8.52 -45.10 15.88
CA GLN A 51 -9.13 -44.77 14.59
C GLN A 51 -10.60 -44.34 14.74
N VAL A 52 -11.36 -45.00 15.61
CA VAL A 52 -12.75 -44.59 15.90
C VAL A 52 -12.80 -43.25 16.60
N VAL A 53 -11.89 -42.95 17.53
CA VAL A 53 -11.78 -41.63 18.19
C VAL A 53 -11.50 -40.53 17.19
N HIS A 54 -10.56 -40.73 16.26
CA HIS A 54 -10.29 -39.74 15.21
C HIS A 54 -11.51 -39.54 14.29
N ALA A 55 -12.23 -40.60 13.96
CA ALA A 55 -13.47 -40.49 13.18
C ALA A 55 -14.59 -39.77 13.95
N ALA A 56 -14.74 -40.06 15.24
CA ALA A 56 -15.71 -39.41 16.13
C ALA A 56 -15.44 -37.90 16.23
N GLY A 57 -14.18 -37.49 16.36
CA GLY A 57 -13.81 -36.06 16.38
C GLY A 57 -14.17 -35.34 15.07
N ARG A 58 -13.93 -35.98 13.91
CA ARG A 58 -14.37 -35.45 12.62
C ARG A 58 -15.90 -35.41 12.48
N TYR A 59 -16.59 -36.43 12.96
CA TYR A 59 -18.06 -36.48 12.95
C TYR A 59 -18.66 -35.35 13.79
N ILE A 60 -18.13 -35.14 15.01
CA ILE A 60 -18.57 -34.07 15.91
C ILE A 60 -18.35 -32.70 15.26
N LYS A 61 -17.18 -32.48 14.64
CA LYS A 61 -16.88 -31.25 13.90
C LYS A 61 -17.85 -31.03 12.73
N ALA A 62 -18.06 -32.05 11.89
CA ALA A 62 -18.89 -31.94 10.69
C ALA A 62 -20.39 -31.78 11.00
N ASN A 63 -20.85 -32.30 12.14
CA ASN A 63 -22.26 -32.28 12.54
C ASN A 63 -22.51 -31.37 13.76
N HIS A 64 -21.60 -30.42 14.03
CA HIS A 64 -21.60 -29.61 15.25
C HIS A 64 -22.98 -29.00 15.56
N ASP A 65 -23.58 -28.28 14.61
CA ASP A 65 -24.84 -27.56 14.84
C ASP A 65 -26.02 -28.52 15.03
N LYS A 66 -26.00 -29.65 14.33
CA LYS A 66 -26.99 -30.72 14.51
C LYS A 66 -26.88 -31.33 15.89
N ILE A 67 -25.67 -31.70 16.32
CA ILE A 67 -25.41 -32.27 17.65
C ILE A 67 -25.79 -31.26 18.74
N LYS A 68 -25.44 -29.99 18.57
CA LYS A 68 -25.82 -28.89 19.47
C LYS A 68 -27.33 -28.79 19.64
N THR A 69 -28.07 -28.94 18.56
CA THR A 69 -29.54 -28.92 18.57
C THR A 69 -30.09 -30.19 19.23
N ASP A 70 -29.59 -31.36 18.85
CA ASP A 70 -30.07 -32.66 19.32
C ASP A 70 -29.74 -32.92 20.81
N THR A 71 -28.79 -32.17 21.38
CA THR A 71 -28.37 -32.24 22.79
C THR A 71 -28.71 -30.97 23.60
N ALA A 72 -29.61 -30.11 23.11
CA ALA A 72 -29.91 -28.81 23.73
C ALA A 72 -30.57 -28.89 25.12
N LEU A 73 -31.20 -30.02 25.46
CA LEU A 73 -31.81 -30.22 26.78
C LEU A 73 -30.81 -30.81 27.77
N PRO A 74 -30.77 -30.34 29.04
CA PRO A 74 -29.92 -30.92 30.07
C PRO A 74 -30.10 -32.43 30.20
N GLY A 75 -28.98 -33.16 30.22
CA GLY A 75 -28.98 -34.62 30.36
C GLY A 75 -29.30 -35.41 29.09
N LYS A 76 -29.55 -34.75 27.95
CA LYS A 76 -29.66 -35.46 26.66
C LYS A 76 -28.29 -35.90 26.17
N VAL A 77 -28.23 -37.18 25.81
CA VAL A 77 -27.08 -37.84 25.21
C VAL A 77 -27.53 -38.40 23.86
N ILE A 78 -26.77 -38.14 22.82
CA ILE A 78 -26.95 -38.79 21.52
C ILE A 78 -25.93 -39.90 21.36
N ALA A 79 -26.31 -40.95 20.64
CA ALA A 79 -25.42 -42.06 20.29
C ALA A 79 -25.14 -42.08 18.79
N VAL A 80 -23.86 -42.15 18.44
CA VAL A 80 -23.40 -42.31 17.06
C VAL A 80 -22.78 -43.69 16.92
N SER A 81 -23.40 -44.51 16.07
CA SER A 81 -22.94 -45.85 15.77
C SER A 81 -21.75 -45.85 14.83
N LEU A 82 -20.99 -46.95 14.84
CA LEU A 82 -19.92 -47.17 13.88
C LEU A 82 -20.43 -47.14 12.43
N ALA A 83 -21.64 -47.67 12.19
CA ALA A 83 -22.31 -47.60 10.90
C ALA A 83 -22.52 -46.15 10.44
N GLN A 84 -22.93 -45.25 11.32
CA GLN A 84 -23.07 -43.82 11.00
C GLN A 84 -21.73 -43.16 10.66
N LEU A 85 -20.65 -43.54 11.35
CA LEU A 85 -19.30 -43.06 11.03
C LEU A 85 -18.83 -43.55 9.65
N ARG A 86 -19.21 -44.78 9.26
CA ARG A 86 -18.93 -45.32 7.92
C ARG A 86 -19.77 -44.65 6.83
N THR A 87 -21.09 -44.53 7.02
CA THR A 87 -21.98 -43.89 6.04
C THR A 87 -21.66 -42.40 5.86
N GLY A 88 -21.16 -41.74 6.90
CA GLY A 88 -20.69 -40.35 6.85
C GLY A 88 -19.28 -40.18 6.27
N ASN A 89 -18.64 -41.25 5.77
CA ASN A 89 -17.25 -41.26 5.28
C ASN A 89 -16.21 -40.78 6.30
N PHE A 90 -16.50 -40.91 7.61
CA PHE A 90 -15.53 -40.64 8.67
C PHE A 90 -14.67 -41.88 8.96
N LEU A 91 -15.16 -43.08 8.65
CA LEU A 91 -14.42 -44.34 8.62
C LEU A 91 -14.51 -44.97 7.22
N PRO A 92 -13.48 -45.72 6.78
CA PRO A 92 -13.55 -46.48 5.53
C PRO A 92 -14.72 -47.46 5.50
N THR A 93 -15.29 -47.71 4.32
CA THR A 93 -16.41 -48.65 4.14
C THR A 93 -16.07 -50.08 4.56
N GLY A 94 -14.80 -50.49 4.52
CA GLY A 94 -14.32 -51.80 4.97
C GLY A 94 -13.84 -51.85 6.42
N PHE A 95 -14.04 -50.79 7.22
CA PHE A 95 -13.62 -50.79 8.63
C PHE A 95 -14.40 -51.84 9.43
N ALA A 96 -13.68 -52.64 10.23
CA ALA A 96 -14.23 -53.74 11.00
C ALA A 96 -15.33 -53.27 11.98
N GLU A 97 -16.40 -54.06 12.15
CA GLU A 97 -17.51 -53.72 13.06
C GLU A 97 -17.15 -53.89 14.55
N GLN A 98 -16.17 -54.74 14.83
CA GLN A 98 -15.75 -55.08 16.19
C GLN A 98 -14.24 -55.04 16.30
N ASN A 99 -13.76 -54.77 17.51
CA ASN A 99 -12.33 -54.83 17.82
C ASN A 99 -11.84 -56.29 17.94
N ALA A 100 -10.56 -56.47 18.26
CA ALA A 100 -9.95 -57.80 18.39
C ALA A 100 -10.55 -58.66 19.52
N TYR A 101 -11.28 -58.08 20.46
CA TYR A 101 -12.01 -58.76 21.54
C TYR A 101 -13.51 -58.95 21.22
N LYS A 102 -13.92 -58.74 19.96
CA LYS A 102 -15.32 -58.83 19.50
C LYS A 102 -16.25 -57.83 20.21
N GLN A 103 -15.69 -56.73 20.73
CA GLN A 103 -16.45 -55.66 21.37
C GLN A 103 -16.95 -54.68 20.30
N ASN A 104 -18.20 -54.22 20.44
CA ASN A 104 -18.81 -53.20 19.59
C ASN A 104 -18.45 -51.80 20.08
N THR A 105 -18.55 -50.78 19.24
CA THR A 105 -18.17 -49.40 19.59
C THR A 105 -19.27 -48.39 19.32
N CYS A 106 -19.43 -47.44 20.24
CA CYS A 106 -20.38 -46.34 20.11
C CYS A 106 -19.77 -45.02 20.59
N VAL A 107 -20.14 -43.91 19.96
CA VAL A 107 -19.81 -42.56 20.43
C VAL A 107 -21.02 -41.99 21.15
N LEU A 108 -20.87 -41.62 22.41
CA LEU A 108 -21.90 -40.98 23.21
C LEU A 108 -21.54 -39.51 23.37
N ILE A 109 -22.43 -38.60 22.98
CA ILE A 109 -22.15 -37.15 22.95
C ILE A 109 -23.22 -36.41 23.73
N ARG A 110 -22.82 -35.46 24.56
CA ARG A 110 -23.72 -34.58 25.31
C ARG A 110 -23.16 -33.18 25.41
N GLN A 111 -24.01 -32.22 25.79
CA GLN A 111 -23.57 -30.94 26.32
C GLN A 111 -23.49 -31.03 27.84
N PRO A 112 -22.32 -30.79 28.47
CA PRO A 112 -22.24 -30.74 29.93
C PRO A 112 -23.11 -29.62 30.50
N ASN A 113 -23.09 -28.44 29.86
CA ASN A 113 -23.85 -27.27 30.27
C ASN A 113 -24.48 -26.55 29.05
N PRO A 114 -25.60 -27.06 28.49
CA PRO A 114 -26.18 -26.51 27.27
C PRO A 114 -26.71 -25.07 27.42
N ALA A 115 -26.97 -24.61 28.65
CA ALA A 115 -27.44 -23.24 28.90
C ALA A 115 -26.30 -22.22 28.97
N ALA A 116 -25.21 -22.54 29.67
CA ALA A 116 -24.10 -21.60 29.85
C ALA A 116 -23.00 -21.72 28.78
N ALA A 117 -22.84 -22.90 28.17
CA ALA A 117 -21.81 -23.18 27.17
C ALA A 117 -22.36 -23.97 25.96
N PRO A 118 -23.32 -23.39 25.21
CA PRO A 118 -24.01 -24.08 24.13
C PRO A 118 -23.06 -24.43 22.96
N GLY A 119 -22.85 -25.71 22.69
CA GLY A 119 -21.94 -26.24 21.65
C GLY A 119 -20.59 -26.74 22.17
N GLN A 120 -20.36 -26.73 23.49
CA GLN A 120 -19.29 -27.53 24.09
C GLN A 120 -19.80 -28.94 24.33
N PHE A 121 -18.99 -29.95 23.96
CA PHE A 121 -19.40 -31.34 24.03
C PHE A 121 -18.45 -32.17 24.88
N ASP A 122 -19.03 -32.99 25.75
CA ASP A 122 -18.34 -34.15 26.30
C ASP A 122 -18.72 -35.35 25.45
N ALA A 123 -17.72 -36.06 24.94
CA ALA A 123 -17.96 -37.25 24.12
C ALA A 123 -17.12 -38.44 24.57
N LEU A 124 -17.79 -39.58 24.76
CA LEU A 124 -17.16 -40.86 25.09
C LEU A 124 -17.27 -41.84 23.92
N VAL A 125 -16.14 -42.35 23.44
CA VAL A 125 -16.11 -43.51 22.54
C VAL A 125 -15.94 -44.75 23.40
N VAL A 126 -17.00 -45.56 23.51
CA VAL A 126 -17.06 -46.71 24.42
C VAL A 126 -17.09 -48.01 23.63
N THR A 127 -16.35 -49.02 24.10
CA THR A 127 -16.55 -50.41 23.67
C THR A 127 -17.53 -51.14 24.59
N SER A 128 -18.22 -52.16 24.07
CA SER A 128 -19.24 -52.93 24.81
C SER A 128 -19.49 -54.32 24.21
N GLY A 129 -19.89 -55.26 25.06
CA GLY A 129 -20.11 -56.66 24.67
C GLY A 129 -18.82 -57.35 24.25
N GLY A 130 -18.90 -58.56 23.71
CA GLY A 130 -17.69 -59.33 23.37
C GLY A 130 -16.98 -59.87 24.62
N GLU A 131 -15.69 -60.14 24.48
CA GLU A 131 -14.83 -60.65 25.57
C GLU A 131 -14.31 -59.49 26.44
N ALA A 132 -14.36 -59.64 27.76
CA ALA A 132 -13.84 -58.64 28.68
C ALA A 132 -12.30 -58.70 28.71
N ILE A 133 -11.64 -57.56 28.51
CA ILE A 133 -10.18 -57.47 28.60
C ILE A 133 -9.78 -57.49 30.08
N GLY A 134 -8.83 -58.35 30.47
CA GLY A 134 -8.34 -58.42 31.84
C GLY A 134 -7.71 -57.08 32.29
N ASP A 135 -7.90 -56.70 33.55
CA ASP A 135 -7.52 -55.36 34.07
C ASP A 135 -6.05 -54.96 33.77
N LYS A 136 -5.12 -55.93 33.74
CA LYS A 136 -3.71 -55.69 33.38
C LYS A 136 -3.56 -55.27 31.93
N ASP A 137 -4.13 -56.03 31.01
CA ASP A 137 -4.00 -55.83 29.57
C ASP A 137 -4.89 -54.68 29.10
N LEU A 138 -6.00 -54.45 29.79
CA LEU A 138 -6.91 -53.32 29.56
C LEU A 138 -6.22 -51.97 29.81
N ALA A 139 -5.49 -51.85 30.93
CA ALA A 139 -4.72 -50.65 31.21
C ALA A 139 -3.64 -50.43 30.15
N ALA A 140 -2.91 -51.48 29.76
CA ALA A 140 -1.88 -51.42 28.73
C ALA A 140 -2.46 -51.03 27.35
N ALA A 141 -3.54 -51.69 26.92
CA ALA A 141 -4.26 -51.40 25.69
C ALA A 141 -4.75 -49.94 25.66
N SER A 142 -5.30 -49.44 26.77
CA SER A 142 -5.76 -48.05 26.85
C SER A 142 -4.62 -47.06 26.59
N MET A 143 -3.43 -47.26 27.16
CA MET A 143 -2.28 -46.36 26.96
C MET A 143 -1.84 -46.27 25.49
N HIS A 144 -2.10 -47.31 24.69
CA HIS A 144 -1.77 -47.33 23.26
C HIS A 144 -2.88 -46.76 22.36
N ALA A 145 -4.07 -46.45 22.90
CA ALA A 145 -5.21 -45.95 22.11
C ALA A 145 -5.15 -44.43 21.84
N GLY A 146 -4.11 -43.74 22.31
CA GLY A 146 -3.85 -42.33 22.02
C GLY A 146 -4.37 -41.35 23.08
N VAL A 147 -4.47 -40.07 22.71
CA VAL A 147 -4.89 -38.99 23.61
C VAL A 147 -6.36 -39.17 24.02
N GLY A 148 -6.66 -38.94 25.29
CA GLY A 148 -8.01 -39.12 25.84
C GLY A 148 -8.41 -40.58 26.03
N SER A 149 -7.53 -41.54 25.75
CA SER A 149 -7.76 -42.96 26.01
C SER A 149 -7.97 -43.27 27.49
N GLY A 150 -8.63 -44.39 27.72
CA GLY A 150 -9.03 -44.86 29.03
C GLY A 150 -9.76 -46.20 28.97
N TYR A 151 -10.27 -46.62 30.12
CA TYR A 151 -10.91 -47.92 30.32
C TYR A 151 -11.88 -47.89 31.50
N ILE A 152 -12.71 -48.93 31.58
CA ILE A 152 -13.59 -49.23 32.72
C ILE A 152 -13.09 -50.51 33.37
N ALA A 153 -12.57 -50.41 34.60
CA ALA A 153 -11.98 -51.55 35.30
C ALA A 153 -13.02 -52.35 36.10
N ALA A 154 -12.75 -53.64 36.34
CA ALA A 154 -13.63 -54.52 37.11
C ALA A 154 -13.96 -54.00 38.52
N ARG A 155 -12.99 -53.37 39.20
CA ARG A 155 -13.19 -52.84 40.56
C ARG A 155 -14.10 -51.61 40.65
N GLU A 156 -14.27 -50.86 39.56
CA GLU A 156 -15.03 -49.61 39.52
C GLU A 156 -15.82 -49.50 38.19
N PRO A 157 -16.84 -50.34 37.98
CA PRO A 157 -17.57 -50.40 36.71
C PRO A 157 -18.41 -49.12 36.42
N ALA A 158 -18.56 -48.27 37.42
CA ALA A 158 -19.29 -47.00 37.34
C ALA A 158 -18.44 -45.82 36.86
N VAL A 159 -17.14 -46.00 36.64
CA VAL A 159 -16.19 -44.92 36.36
C VAL A 159 -15.38 -45.22 35.10
N ALA A 160 -15.36 -44.25 34.18
CA ALA A 160 -14.46 -44.24 33.04
C ALA A 160 -13.21 -43.43 33.39
N ARG A 161 -12.03 -44.00 33.18
CA ARG A 161 -10.76 -43.33 33.54
C ARG A 161 -9.69 -43.52 32.49
N GLY A 162 -8.86 -42.50 32.34
CA GLY A 162 -7.61 -42.53 31.58
C GLY A 162 -6.43 -42.05 32.44
N ALA A 163 -5.28 -41.84 31.81
CA ALA A 163 -4.06 -41.43 32.50
C ALA A 163 -4.18 -40.06 33.19
N SER A 164 -4.98 -39.14 32.63
CA SER A 164 -5.11 -37.75 33.09
C SER A 164 -6.55 -37.34 33.43
N TRP A 165 -7.52 -38.26 33.34
CA TRP A 165 -8.94 -37.96 33.53
C TRP A 165 -9.68 -39.12 34.17
N SER A 166 -10.74 -38.81 34.91
CA SER A 166 -11.65 -39.79 35.49
C SER A 166 -13.02 -39.14 35.60
N ILE A 167 -14.05 -39.77 35.04
CA ILE A 167 -15.42 -39.27 35.11
C ILE A 167 -16.40 -40.39 35.47
N PRO A 168 -17.42 -40.10 36.29
CA PRO A 168 -18.55 -41.00 36.49
C PRO A 168 -19.25 -41.27 35.15
N THR A 169 -19.69 -42.51 34.92
CA THR A 169 -20.44 -42.85 33.70
C THR A 169 -21.91 -42.47 33.77
N ASP A 170 -22.44 -42.14 34.96
CA ASP A 170 -23.80 -41.65 35.24
C ASP A 170 -24.37 -40.71 34.16
N PRO A 171 -23.63 -39.69 33.67
CA PRO A 171 -24.12 -38.73 32.69
C PRO A 171 -24.32 -39.30 31.27
N PHE A 172 -23.85 -40.52 31.01
CA PHE A 172 -23.87 -41.21 29.71
C PHE A 172 -24.62 -42.56 29.74
N ARG A 173 -25.22 -42.92 30.88
CA ARG A 173 -25.85 -44.24 31.07
C ARG A 173 -27.16 -44.40 30.33
N ASN A 174 -27.53 -45.66 30.18
CA ASN A 174 -28.85 -46.07 29.72
C ASN A 174 -29.18 -45.62 28.28
N ILE A 175 -28.13 -45.44 27.47
CA ILE A 175 -28.23 -45.09 26.06
C ILE A 175 -27.93 -46.32 25.23
N ALA A 176 -28.85 -46.68 24.32
CA ALA A 176 -28.59 -47.69 23.31
C ALA A 176 -27.84 -47.06 22.14
N CYS A 177 -26.86 -47.79 21.58
CA CYS A 177 -26.23 -47.30 20.36
C CYS A 177 -27.25 -47.30 19.21
N THR A 178 -27.17 -46.33 18.31
CA THR A 178 -28.09 -46.26 17.16
C THR A 178 -28.06 -47.55 16.36
N GLY A 179 -29.21 -48.22 16.20
CA GLY A 179 -29.33 -49.50 15.52
C GLY A 179 -29.04 -50.74 16.38
N SER A 180 -28.79 -50.59 17.69
CA SER A 180 -28.59 -51.69 18.64
C SER A 180 -29.63 -51.65 19.76
N SER A 181 -30.07 -52.82 20.27
CA SER A 181 -30.89 -52.92 21.48
C SER A 181 -30.06 -52.97 22.77
N VAL A 182 -28.73 -53.04 22.65
CA VAL A 182 -27.81 -53.11 23.80
C VAL A 182 -27.63 -51.72 24.39
N VAL A 183 -27.97 -51.62 25.67
CA VAL A 183 -27.84 -50.40 26.46
C VAL A 183 -26.43 -50.32 27.05
N LEU A 184 -25.74 -49.22 26.79
CA LEU A 184 -24.35 -48.95 27.17
C LEU A 184 -24.26 -48.30 28.56
N LEU A 185 -23.13 -48.53 29.24
CA LEU A 185 -22.74 -47.90 30.51
C LEU A 185 -23.85 -48.03 31.57
N ARG A 186 -24.06 -49.21 32.12
CA ARG A 186 -25.07 -49.44 33.18
C ARG A 186 -24.55 -49.16 34.60
N GLY A 187 -23.25 -48.92 34.75
CA GLY A 187 -22.56 -48.77 36.03
C GLY A 187 -22.40 -50.10 36.78
N ALA A 188 -22.38 -51.23 36.06
CA ALA A 188 -22.38 -52.57 36.66
C ALA A 188 -21.28 -53.44 36.04
N ALA A 189 -21.00 -54.61 36.63
CA ALA A 189 -19.88 -55.47 36.26
C ALA A 189 -19.76 -55.77 34.74
N GLN A 190 -20.86 -55.76 34.00
CA GLN A 190 -20.91 -55.91 32.54
C GLN A 190 -20.23 -54.79 31.74
N ASP A 191 -20.00 -53.62 32.32
CA ASP A 191 -19.29 -52.51 31.68
C ASP A 191 -17.77 -52.63 31.84
N ALA A 192 -17.30 -53.45 32.78
CA ALA A 192 -15.87 -53.67 33.02
C ALA A 192 -15.20 -54.42 31.87
N GLY A 193 -13.89 -54.23 31.69
CA GLY A 193 -13.13 -54.92 30.64
C GLY A 193 -13.23 -54.24 29.27
N HIS A 194 -13.68 -52.99 29.22
CA HIS A 194 -13.92 -52.24 27.99
C HIS A 194 -13.08 -50.96 27.93
N LEU A 195 -12.67 -50.60 26.71
CA LEU A 195 -11.97 -49.37 26.40
C LEU A 195 -12.96 -48.22 26.33
N VAL A 196 -12.53 -47.05 26.80
CA VAL A 196 -13.29 -45.80 26.68
C VAL A 196 -12.33 -44.67 26.38
N SER A 197 -12.64 -43.85 25.38
CA SER A 197 -11.85 -42.67 25.08
C SER A 197 -12.71 -41.42 25.22
N ASN A 198 -12.22 -40.45 25.98
CA ASN A 198 -12.86 -39.15 26.10
C ASN A 198 -12.34 -38.19 25.03
N LEU A 199 -13.26 -37.54 24.32
CA LEU A 199 -12.96 -36.44 23.42
C LEU A 199 -13.38 -35.14 24.11
N PHE A 200 -12.37 -34.36 24.50
CA PHE A 200 -12.57 -33.00 24.98
C PHE A 200 -12.83 -32.10 23.77
N TYR A 201 -14.05 -31.57 23.64
CA TYR A 201 -14.44 -30.67 22.56
C TYR A 201 -15.04 -29.39 23.16
N ASP A 202 -14.21 -28.34 23.24
CA ASP A 202 -14.56 -27.04 23.80
C ASP A 202 -15.12 -26.07 22.75
N GLY A 203 -15.35 -26.52 21.52
CA GLY A 203 -16.07 -25.79 20.48
C GLY A 203 -15.50 -25.95 19.05
N ALA A 204 -16.20 -25.35 18.08
CA ALA A 204 -15.92 -25.44 16.64
C ALA A 204 -14.48 -25.06 16.21
N GLY A 205 -13.76 -24.27 17.02
CA GLY A 205 -12.43 -23.75 16.70
C GLY A 205 -11.23 -24.50 17.30
N GLN A 206 -11.43 -25.59 18.05
CA GLN A 206 -10.34 -26.18 18.86
C GLN A 206 -9.45 -27.20 18.10
N LEU A 207 -9.88 -27.68 16.93
CA LEU A 207 -9.09 -28.61 16.11
C LEU A 207 -8.35 -27.85 15.01
N THR A 208 -7.08 -27.48 15.31
CA THR A 208 -5.85 -27.22 14.50
C THR A 208 -5.85 -27.25 12.95
N ALA A 209 -6.98 -27.07 12.26
CA ALA A 209 -7.07 -27.10 10.80
C ALA A 209 -7.33 -25.73 10.16
N ASP A 210 -7.52 -24.68 10.96
CA ASP A 210 -7.84 -23.34 10.44
C ASP A 210 -6.56 -22.50 10.25
N PHE A 211 -5.49 -23.13 9.74
CA PHE A 211 -4.31 -22.39 9.28
C PHE A 211 -4.55 -21.87 7.87
N LEU A 212 -4.22 -20.61 7.62
CA LEU A 212 -4.09 -20.09 6.27
C LEU A 212 -2.89 -20.78 5.62
N TYR A 213 -3.15 -21.63 4.63
CA TYR A 213 -2.09 -22.28 3.88
C TYR A 213 -1.33 -21.23 3.05
N ARG A 214 0.00 -21.28 3.13
CA ARG A 214 0.89 -20.35 2.39
C ARG A 214 1.19 -20.83 0.97
N ASP A 215 1.03 -22.13 0.73
CA ASP A 215 1.14 -22.74 -0.59
C ASP A 215 -0.22 -23.11 -1.14
N LYS A 216 -0.39 -22.94 -2.46
CA LYS A 216 -1.64 -23.26 -3.14
C LYS A 216 -1.93 -24.76 -3.03
N ILE A 217 -3.11 -25.09 -2.52
CA ILE A 217 -3.63 -26.46 -2.59
C ILE A 217 -4.61 -26.55 -3.77
N THR A 218 -4.32 -27.46 -4.69
CA THR A 218 -5.20 -27.75 -5.84
C THR A 218 -6.59 -28.15 -5.36
N ASP A 219 -7.63 -27.59 -6.00
CA ASP A 219 -9.05 -27.79 -5.69
C ASP A 219 -9.51 -27.38 -4.28
N ARG A 220 -8.67 -26.68 -3.50
CA ARG A 220 -8.99 -26.18 -2.15
C ARG A 220 -8.60 -24.70 -1.94
N PRO A 221 -9.15 -23.76 -2.74
CA PRO A 221 -8.84 -22.33 -2.61
C PRO A 221 -9.36 -21.72 -1.29
N ASP A 222 -10.29 -22.38 -0.63
CA ASP A 222 -10.79 -22.05 0.71
C ASP A 222 -9.67 -22.04 1.75
N LEU A 223 -8.67 -22.93 1.61
CA LEU A 223 -7.55 -23.06 2.56
C LEU A 223 -6.49 -21.95 2.40
N ASN A 224 -6.49 -21.24 1.28
CA ASN A 224 -5.58 -20.13 0.99
C ASN A 224 -6.26 -18.75 1.12
N ARG A 225 -7.44 -18.67 1.74
CA ARG A 225 -8.21 -17.43 1.87
C ARG A 225 -8.62 -17.18 3.31
N MET A 226 -8.46 -15.94 3.76
CA MET A 226 -9.09 -15.49 5.00
C MET A 226 -10.56 -15.16 4.72
N THR A 227 -11.48 -15.91 5.31
CA THR A 227 -12.94 -15.68 5.19
C THR A 227 -13.50 -14.79 6.30
N ALA A 228 -12.69 -14.48 7.32
CA ALA A 228 -12.95 -13.47 8.33
C ALA A 228 -11.89 -12.34 8.25
N PRO A 229 -12.23 -11.08 8.53
CA PRO A 229 -11.26 -9.98 8.53
C PRO A 229 -10.13 -10.21 9.54
N LEU A 230 -8.89 -9.89 9.17
CA LEU A 230 -7.79 -9.77 10.13
C LEU A 230 -8.03 -8.57 11.03
N ARG A 231 -8.45 -8.80 12.27
CA ARG A 231 -8.63 -7.75 13.27
C ARG A 231 -7.34 -7.59 14.07
N LEU A 232 -6.65 -6.47 13.88
CA LEU A 232 -5.47 -6.11 14.66
C LEU A 232 -5.90 -5.31 15.91
N GLY A 233 -5.38 -5.71 17.07
CA GLY A 233 -5.71 -5.13 18.38
C GLY A 233 -4.56 -5.27 19.38
N GLY A 234 -4.71 -4.72 20.59
CA GLY A 234 -3.67 -4.77 21.62
C GLY A 234 -2.37 -4.10 21.16
N SER A 235 -1.24 -4.81 21.26
CA SER A 235 0.09 -4.32 20.85
C SER A 235 0.25 -4.06 19.34
N ALA A 236 -0.69 -4.50 18.51
CA ALA A 236 -0.72 -4.15 17.09
C ALA A 236 -1.39 -2.78 16.83
N LEU A 237 -1.84 -2.10 17.88
CA LEU A 237 -2.26 -0.70 17.85
C LEU A 237 -1.11 0.16 18.38
N VAL A 238 -0.50 0.94 17.51
CA VAL A 238 0.73 1.71 17.80
C VAL A 238 0.55 3.14 17.35
N ASN A 239 1.39 4.07 17.82
CA ASN A 239 1.39 5.43 17.27
C ASN A 239 2.40 5.54 16.14
N ILE A 240 2.09 6.35 15.14
CA ILE A 240 3.04 6.71 14.10
C ILE A 240 4.34 7.28 14.70
N ASN A 241 5.49 6.92 14.11
CA ASN A 241 6.84 7.29 14.54
C ASN A 241 7.31 6.65 15.87
N GLU A 242 6.53 5.78 16.51
CA GLU A 242 7.05 4.94 17.58
C GLU A 242 7.99 3.87 17.02
N SER A 243 8.87 3.36 17.90
CA SER A 243 9.76 2.25 17.56
C SER A 243 8.94 1.02 17.15
N CYS A 244 9.30 0.43 16.02
CA CYS A 244 8.75 -0.86 15.57
C CYS A 244 9.74 -2.02 15.75
N ARG A 245 10.83 -1.78 16.51
CA ARG A 245 11.80 -2.82 16.83
C ARG A 245 11.15 -3.88 17.72
N ASP A 246 11.54 -5.13 17.51
CA ASP A 246 11.08 -6.24 18.34
C ASP A 246 11.79 -6.26 19.71
N ASP A 247 11.47 -7.26 20.54
CA ASP A 247 12.04 -7.44 21.88
C ASP A 247 13.56 -7.69 21.86
N LEU A 248 14.13 -8.02 20.70
CA LEU A 248 15.57 -8.17 20.46
C LEU A 248 16.21 -6.88 19.94
N ASN A 249 15.44 -5.79 19.87
CA ASN A 249 15.82 -4.50 19.31
C ASN A 249 16.17 -4.55 17.81
N GLU A 250 15.66 -5.53 17.08
CA GLU A 250 15.89 -5.71 15.64
C GLU A 250 14.80 -5.02 14.81
N THR A 251 15.18 -4.44 13.66
CA THR A 251 14.22 -3.90 12.70
C THR A 251 13.74 -5.02 11.78
N LYS A 252 12.50 -5.48 11.96
CA LYS A 252 11.88 -6.51 11.11
C LYS A 252 10.64 -5.95 10.41
N PRO A 253 10.35 -6.39 9.17
CA PRO A 253 9.09 -6.05 8.51
C PRO A 253 7.91 -6.51 9.35
N ALA A 254 7.01 -5.58 9.67
CA ALA A 254 5.83 -5.84 10.47
C ALA A 254 4.68 -4.92 10.01
N LEU A 255 3.44 -5.36 10.29
CA LEU A 255 2.21 -4.62 10.01
C LEU A 255 1.49 -4.32 11.32
N ALA A 256 1.04 -3.08 11.48
CA ALA A 256 0.26 -2.62 12.63
C ALA A 256 -0.83 -1.65 12.16
N LEU A 257 -1.73 -1.23 13.05
CA LEU A 257 -2.66 -0.13 12.81
C LEU A 257 -2.31 1.05 13.69
N ASP A 258 -2.49 2.24 13.16
CA ASP A 258 -2.42 3.46 13.95
C ASP A 258 -3.52 3.45 15.03
N GLN A 259 -3.13 3.74 16.28
CA GLN A 259 -4.02 3.67 17.43
C GLN A 259 -5.22 4.63 17.31
N GLN A 260 -5.04 5.78 16.65
CA GLN A 260 -6.06 6.83 16.55
C GLN A 260 -6.87 6.69 15.26
N THR A 261 -6.18 6.63 14.12
CA THR A 261 -6.78 6.70 12.78
C THR A 261 -7.14 5.35 12.19
N ARG A 262 -6.64 4.24 12.79
CA ARG A 262 -6.79 2.87 12.27
C ARG A 262 -6.21 2.67 10.86
N LYS A 263 -5.37 3.59 10.38
CA LYS A 263 -4.63 3.44 9.12
C LYS A 263 -3.58 2.33 9.26
N LEU A 264 -3.31 1.61 8.17
CA LEU A 264 -2.26 0.60 8.13
C LEU A 264 -0.88 1.25 8.25
N LEU A 265 -0.07 0.69 9.15
CA LEU A 265 1.31 1.06 9.38
C LEU A 265 2.23 -0.11 9.00
N SER A 266 3.42 0.22 8.49
CA SER A 266 4.50 -0.73 8.26
C SER A 266 5.76 -0.27 8.98
N CYS A 267 6.52 -1.23 9.52
CA CYS A 267 7.83 -0.95 10.10
C CYS A 267 8.81 -0.57 8.98
N ASP A 268 9.35 0.66 9.02
CA ASP A 268 10.32 1.13 8.03
C ASP A 268 11.73 0.57 8.29
N ALA A 269 12.64 0.76 7.33
CA ALA A 269 14.03 0.29 7.46
C ALA A 269 14.80 0.94 8.63
N ASN A 270 14.32 2.05 9.17
CA ASN A 270 14.95 2.77 10.28
C ASN A 270 14.42 2.28 11.65
N GLY A 271 13.42 1.40 11.66
CA GLY A 271 12.83 0.87 12.89
C GLY A 271 11.73 1.75 13.47
N PHE A 272 11.02 2.52 12.63
CA PHE A 272 9.85 3.30 13.05
C PHE A 272 8.58 2.90 12.31
N TRP A 273 7.45 2.98 13.00
CA TRP A 273 6.14 2.82 12.38
C TRP A 273 5.84 3.99 11.45
N ARG A 274 5.66 3.69 10.16
CA ARG A 274 5.24 4.67 9.14
C ARG A 274 3.92 4.25 8.53
N SER A 275 3.16 5.21 8.02
CA SER A 275 1.99 4.87 7.22
C SER A 275 2.42 4.04 6.02
N ALA A 276 1.86 2.84 5.87
CA ALA A 276 2.08 2.00 4.70
C ALA A 276 1.56 2.69 3.42
N PHE A 277 0.74 3.73 3.57
CA PHE A 277 0.19 4.58 2.53
C PHE A 277 0.73 6.01 2.58
N ALA A 278 1.98 6.21 3.02
CA ALA A 278 2.69 7.49 2.92
C ALA A 278 2.96 7.95 1.47
N SER A 279 2.14 7.50 0.51
CA SER A 279 1.97 8.20 -0.74
C SER A 279 1.04 9.39 -0.48
N SER A 280 1.59 10.58 -0.58
CA SER A 280 0.81 11.80 -0.81
C SER A 280 -0.16 11.62 -1.96
N TRP A 281 0.16 10.82 -2.99
CA TRP A 281 -0.75 10.56 -4.11
C TRP A 281 -1.95 9.72 -3.67
N ARG A 282 -3.13 10.35 -3.75
CA ARG A 282 -4.44 9.72 -3.57
C ARG A 282 -5.06 9.40 -4.93
N GLU A 283 -6.11 8.58 -4.91
CA GLU A 283 -6.84 8.17 -6.11
C GLU A 283 -7.24 9.37 -6.99
N PRO A 284 -7.08 9.26 -8.33
CA PRO A 284 -7.55 10.28 -9.26
C PRO A 284 -9.05 10.54 -9.14
N VAL A 285 -9.45 11.76 -9.49
CA VAL A 285 -10.86 12.14 -9.61
C VAL A 285 -11.13 12.66 -11.02
N ASP A 286 -12.36 12.51 -11.49
CA ASP A 286 -12.66 12.89 -12.87
C ASP A 286 -12.64 14.41 -13.07
N ALA A 287 -13.35 15.16 -12.21
CA ALA A 287 -13.47 16.62 -12.28
C ALA A 287 -12.91 17.33 -11.04
N TRP A 288 -12.57 18.61 -11.16
CA TRP A 288 -12.05 19.41 -10.04
C TRP A 288 -13.03 19.46 -8.84
N GLY A 289 -14.33 19.57 -9.11
CA GLY A 289 -15.37 19.56 -8.06
C GLY A 289 -15.51 18.21 -7.34
N SER A 290 -14.88 17.15 -7.85
CA SER A 290 -14.83 15.83 -7.22
C SER A 290 -13.67 15.67 -6.23
N LEU A 291 -12.80 16.68 -6.10
CA LEU A 291 -11.77 16.71 -5.06
C LEU A 291 -12.43 16.74 -3.67
N PRO A 292 -12.08 15.84 -2.73
CA PRO A 292 -12.72 15.79 -1.42
C PRO A 292 -12.51 17.07 -0.63
N SER A 293 -13.54 17.53 0.09
CA SER A 293 -13.47 18.69 0.99
C SER A 293 -13.05 18.33 2.41
N ALA A 294 -13.08 17.05 2.77
CA ALA A 294 -12.75 16.55 4.10
C ALA A 294 -11.89 15.29 4.01
N GLY A 295 -11.16 15.00 5.08
CA GLY A 295 -10.29 13.82 5.17
C GLY A 295 -8.98 13.95 4.37
N ASN A 296 -8.58 15.18 4.01
CA ASN A 296 -7.30 15.44 3.35
C ASN A 296 -6.24 15.81 4.40
N GLU A 297 -5.01 15.39 4.16
CA GLU A 297 -3.84 15.80 4.94
C GLU A 297 -3.00 16.82 4.15
N VAL A 298 -2.31 17.74 4.84
CA VAL A 298 -1.37 18.66 4.19
C VAL A 298 -0.36 17.86 3.38
N GLY A 299 -0.24 18.16 2.09
CA GLY A 299 0.65 17.46 1.17
C GLY A 299 0.02 16.28 0.44
N ASP A 300 -1.28 15.99 0.61
CA ASP A 300 -2.00 15.07 -0.27
C ASP A 300 -1.97 15.57 -1.71
N VAL A 301 -1.76 14.70 -2.69
CA VAL A 301 -1.72 14.99 -4.12
C VAL A 301 -2.79 14.17 -4.84
N ARG A 302 -3.55 14.78 -5.75
CA ARG A 302 -4.56 14.10 -6.59
C ARG A 302 -4.47 14.52 -8.04
N MET A 303 -4.67 13.56 -8.92
CA MET A 303 -4.83 13.77 -10.34
C MET A 303 -6.29 14.12 -10.66
N VAL A 304 -6.56 15.25 -11.32
CA VAL A 304 -7.87 15.52 -11.94
C VAL A 304 -7.79 15.12 -13.42
N THR A 305 -8.41 14.01 -13.81
CA THR A 305 -8.20 13.39 -15.13
C THR A 305 -8.77 14.21 -16.28
N SER A 306 -9.95 14.83 -16.12
CA SER A 306 -10.51 15.74 -17.14
C SER A 306 -9.61 16.96 -17.43
N LEU A 307 -8.79 17.38 -16.47
CA LEU A 307 -7.87 18.51 -16.61
C LEU A 307 -6.45 18.09 -16.95
N SER A 308 -6.14 16.78 -16.87
CA SER A 308 -4.77 16.26 -16.93
C SER A 308 -3.80 17.05 -16.01
N ARG A 309 -4.29 17.52 -14.84
CA ARG A 309 -3.51 18.34 -13.89
C ARG A 309 -3.52 17.82 -12.45
N ALA A 310 -2.34 17.75 -11.85
CA ALA A 310 -2.15 17.38 -10.45
C ALA A 310 -2.40 18.58 -9.51
N PHE A 311 -3.03 18.29 -8.38
CA PHE A 311 -3.32 19.24 -7.30
C PHE A 311 -2.73 18.71 -5.99
N THR A 312 -2.29 19.61 -5.11
CA THR A 312 -1.86 19.30 -3.74
C THR A 312 -2.75 19.97 -2.71
N PHE A 313 -3.05 19.32 -1.58
CA PHE A 313 -3.83 19.90 -0.49
C PHE A 313 -2.90 20.69 0.44
N ASN A 314 -3.11 22.00 0.59
CA ASN A 314 -2.23 22.87 1.38
C ASN A 314 -2.61 22.95 2.87
N GLY A 315 -3.56 22.13 3.34
CA GLY A 315 -4.13 22.18 4.69
C GLY A 315 -5.48 22.89 4.78
N SER A 316 -5.89 23.59 3.73
CA SER A 316 -7.22 24.24 3.64
C SER A 316 -7.94 23.91 2.35
N THR A 317 -7.22 23.89 1.22
CA THR A 317 -7.78 23.75 -0.12
C THR A 317 -6.80 22.99 -1.03
N TRP A 318 -7.33 22.48 -2.15
CA TRP A 318 -6.52 21.89 -3.21
C TRP A 318 -5.96 22.98 -4.13
N VAL A 319 -4.65 23.03 -4.31
CA VAL A 319 -3.92 23.99 -5.17
C VAL A 319 -3.16 23.27 -6.29
N ALA A 320 -3.03 23.90 -7.47
CA ALA A 320 -2.37 23.27 -8.63
C ALA A 320 -0.83 23.27 -8.48
N LEU A 321 -0.16 22.22 -8.96
CA LEU A 321 1.27 21.98 -8.71
C LEU A 321 2.26 22.82 -9.56
N ALA A 322 1.82 23.55 -10.59
CA ALA A 322 2.70 24.21 -11.57
C ALA A 322 3.12 25.65 -11.20
N VAL A 323 2.80 26.09 -9.99
CA VAL A 323 2.96 27.47 -9.54
C VAL A 323 3.58 27.43 -8.15
N ASP A 324 4.61 28.24 -7.91
CA ASP A 324 5.28 28.30 -6.61
C ASP A 324 4.36 28.89 -5.51
N GLN A 325 4.83 28.91 -4.27
CA GLN A 325 4.09 29.43 -3.11
C GLN A 325 3.73 30.92 -3.20
N ASN A 326 4.39 31.65 -4.10
CA ASN A 326 4.21 33.08 -4.33
C ASN A 326 3.38 33.37 -5.61
N GLY A 327 2.92 32.33 -6.33
CA GLY A 327 2.14 32.50 -7.55
C GLY A 327 2.96 32.53 -8.85
N ASN A 328 4.25 32.23 -8.81
CA ASN A 328 5.13 32.30 -9.97
C ASN A 328 5.17 30.98 -10.74
N LEU A 329 5.19 31.06 -12.07
CA LEU A 329 5.47 29.95 -12.98
C LEU A 329 6.92 30.07 -13.45
N ASP A 330 7.81 29.20 -12.94
CA ASP A 330 9.21 29.11 -13.39
C ASP A 330 9.35 27.93 -14.38
N VAL A 331 9.76 28.22 -15.61
CA VAL A 331 9.94 27.22 -16.67
C VAL A 331 11.36 27.30 -17.20
N PRO A 332 12.26 26.38 -16.82
CA PRO A 332 13.59 26.32 -17.39
C PRO A 332 13.49 25.90 -18.87
N GLY A 333 13.93 26.77 -19.78
CA GLY A 333 13.95 26.49 -21.22
C GLY A 333 12.92 27.32 -22.00
N THR A 334 11.99 26.65 -22.69
CA THR A 334 11.06 27.29 -23.62
C THR A 334 9.61 27.10 -23.18
N VAL A 335 8.88 28.20 -23.03
CA VAL A 335 7.41 28.20 -22.94
C VAL A 335 6.83 28.34 -24.34
N THR A 336 6.06 27.36 -24.80
CA THR A 336 5.31 27.44 -26.07
C THR A 336 3.83 27.59 -25.76
N ALA A 337 3.23 28.71 -26.15
CA ALA A 337 1.81 29.00 -25.96
C ALA A 337 1.22 29.56 -27.26
N ARG A 338 -0.08 29.29 -27.50
CA ARG A 338 -0.80 29.93 -28.62
C ARG A 338 -0.93 31.44 -28.40
N ASP A 339 -1.30 31.82 -27.18
CA ASP A 339 -1.48 33.20 -26.75
C ASP A 339 -0.84 33.37 -25.36
N LEU A 340 -0.09 34.44 -25.14
CA LEU A 340 0.42 34.86 -23.82
C LEU A 340 -0.20 36.23 -23.48
N HIS A 341 -1.05 36.28 -22.45
CA HIS A 341 -1.67 37.51 -21.98
C HIS A 341 -1.12 37.88 -20.60
N ALA A 342 -0.31 38.95 -20.52
CA ALA A 342 0.21 39.50 -19.28
C ALA A 342 -0.52 40.83 -18.97
N THR A 343 -1.05 40.97 -17.75
CA THR A 343 -1.90 42.12 -17.36
C THR A 343 -1.13 43.28 -16.72
N ASN A 344 0.09 43.04 -16.25
CA ASN A 344 0.89 44.03 -15.52
C ASN A 344 2.13 44.46 -16.30
N HIS A 345 3.13 43.59 -16.41
CA HIS A 345 4.36 43.86 -17.16
C HIS A 345 4.96 42.57 -17.73
N ILE A 346 5.84 42.73 -18.73
CA ILE A 346 6.71 41.69 -19.26
C ILE A 346 8.13 42.26 -19.18
N GLU A 347 9.02 41.58 -18.47
CA GLU A 347 10.44 41.92 -18.37
C GLU A 347 11.28 40.87 -19.10
N SER A 348 12.32 41.29 -19.81
CA SER A 348 13.24 40.41 -20.54
C SER A 348 14.67 40.92 -20.41
N ASP A 349 15.56 40.08 -19.85
CA ASP A 349 16.99 40.41 -19.70
C ASP A 349 17.77 40.43 -21.02
N ARG A 350 17.17 39.92 -22.10
CA ARG A 350 17.81 39.81 -23.42
C ARG A 350 16.99 40.54 -24.48
N GLY A 351 16.63 39.85 -25.56
CA GLY A 351 15.88 40.41 -26.67
C GLY A 351 14.43 39.92 -26.66
N ILE A 352 13.54 40.78 -27.14
CA ILE A 352 12.18 40.42 -27.54
C ILE A 352 12.17 40.39 -29.08
N HIS A 353 11.90 39.23 -29.67
CA HIS A 353 11.69 39.10 -31.10
C HIS A 353 10.19 38.91 -31.39
N ALA A 354 9.60 39.85 -32.13
CA ALA A 354 8.22 39.79 -32.59
C ALA A 354 8.21 39.63 -34.12
N ALA A 355 7.63 38.54 -34.62
CA ALA A 355 7.62 38.24 -36.05
C ALA A 355 6.61 39.08 -36.86
N ASP A 356 5.62 39.69 -36.19
CA ASP A 356 4.59 40.49 -36.82
C ASP A 356 4.68 41.95 -36.36
N HIS A 357 3.91 42.35 -35.33
CA HIS A 357 3.88 43.72 -34.86
C HIS A 357 4.03 43.83 -33.34
N ILE A 358 4.63 44.94 -32.89
CA ILE A 358 4.55 45.40 -31.50
C ILE A 358 3.65 46.63 -31.50
N LYS A 359 2.52 46.56 -30.80
CA LYS A 359 1.58 47.68 -30.65
C LYS A 359 1.48 48.08 -29.19
N SER A 360 1.53 49.38 -28.93
CA SER A 360 1.26 49.99 -27.62
C SER A 360 0.12 50.99 -27.77
N ASP A 361 -0.85 50.97 -26.86
CA ASP A 361 -1.93 51.97 -26.80
C ASP A 361 -1.47 53.30 -26.18
N LYS A 362 -0.32 53.28 -25.49
CA LYS A 362 0.29 54.46 -24.87
C LYS A 362 1.61 54.77 -25.57
N ASN A 363 2.73 54.56 -24.89
CA ASN A 363 4.06 54.91 -25.35
C ASN A 363 4.85 53.66 -25.66
N LEU A 364 5.76 53.76 -26.63
CA LEU A 364 6.88 52.85 -26.82
C LEU A 364 8.13 53.69 -26.58
N MET A 365 8.89 53.37 -25.53
CA MET A 365 10.11 54.09 -25.17
C MET A 365 11.31 53.17 -25.43
N ALA A 366 12.32 53.68 -26.12
CA ALA A 366 13.60 53.02 -26.29
C ALA A 366 14.66 53.76 -25.47
N GLY A 367 15.45 53.02 -24.68
CA GLY A 367 16.47 53.63 -23.80
C GLY A 367 17.73 54.08 -24.55
N ASN A 368 18.03 53.46 -25.69
CA ASN A 368 19.18 53.79 -26.54
C ASN A 368 18.67 54.22 -27.93
N ASP A 369 18.81 53.35 -28.92
CA ASP A 369 18.50 53.67 -30.32
C ASP A 369 17.19 53.02 -30.80
N VAL A 370 16.54 53.67 -31.76
CA VAL A 370 15.48 53.07 -32.59
C VAL A 370 16.03 52.92 -34.00
N LEU A 371 16.40 51.69 -34.36
CA LEU A 371 16.84 51.35 -35.71
C LEU A 371 15.63 50.82 -36.50
N ALA A 372 15.27 51.49 -37.59
CA ALA A 372 14.20 51.07 -38.48
C ALA A 372 14.76 50.84 -39.89
N ASP A 373 14.61 49.63 -40.41
CA ASP A 373 15.12 49.24 -41.74
C ASP A 373 14.33 49.86 -42.91
N ARG A 374 13.11 50.35 -42.61
CA ARG A 374 12.19 50.92 -43.60
C ARG A 374 11.77 52.33 -43.16
N ASP A 375 10.47 52.55 -43.06
CA ASP A 375 9.91 53.88 -42.84
C ASP A 375 9.59 54.13 -41.36
N ILE A 376 9.82 55.37 -40.92
CA ILE A 376 9.28 55.90 -39.68
C ILE A 376 8.17 56.89 -40.03
N LYS A 377 6.93 56.59 -39.61
CA LYS A 377 5.78 57.46 -39.84
C LYS A 377 5.22 58.02 -38.54
N ALA A 378 5.44 59.31 -38.31
CA ALA A 378 4.80 60.05 -37.23
C ALA A 378 3.47 60.66 -37.69
N LYS A 379 2.38 60.43 -36.95
CA LYS A 379 1.06 61.06 -37.26
C LYS A 379 0.95 62.52 -36.84
N ARG A 380 1.78 62.94 -35.88
CA ARG A 380 1.79 64.30 -35.34
C ARG A 380 3.15 64.93 -35.57
N ASN A 381 4.09 64.69 -34.66
CA ASN A 381 5.38 65.34 -34.65
C ASN A 381 6.49 64.28 -34.63
N LEU A 382 7.57 64.57 -35.35
CA LEU A 382 8.88 63.96 -35.12
C LEU A 382 9.76 65.08 -34.55
N VAL A 383 10.26 64.90 -33.34
CA VAL A 383 11.11 65.89 -32.66
C VAL A 383 12.48 65.27 -32.45
N THR A 384 13.52 65.95 -32.91
CA THR A 384 14.92 65.58 -32.70
C THR A 384 15.57 66.64 -31.81
N GLU A 385 16.17 66.24 -30.69
CA GLU A 385 16.77 67.20 -29.75
C GLU A 385 18.10 67.79 -30.24
N LYS A 386 18.80 67.08 -31.12
CA LYS A 386 20.09 67.49 -31.66
C LYS A 386 20.00 67.65 -33.17
N ASP A 387 20.22 66.55 -33.88
CA ASP A 387 20.41 66.58 -35.33
C ASP A 387 19.35 65.75 -36.04
N LEU A 388 18.92 66.22 -37.20
CA LEU A 388 18.15 65.45 -38.18
C LEU A 388 18.96 65.40 -39.48
N GLU A 389 19.54 64.24 -39.78
CA GLU A 389 20.22 64.01 -41.07
C GLU A 389 19.26 63.38 -42.08
N VAL A 390 19.06 64.05 -43.21
CA VAL A 390 18.28 63.52 -44.34
C VAL A 390 19.24 63.29 -45.50
N LYS A 391 19.56 62.03 -45.79
CA LYS A 391 20.47 61.66 -46.89
C LYS A 391 19.84 61.83 -48.28
N GLY A 392 18.51 61.81 -48.35
CA GLY A 392 17.73 62.00 -49.58
C GLY A 392 17.11 63.40 -49.65
N SER A 393 15.86 63.46 -50.09
CA SER A 393 15.11 64.71 -50.17
C SER A 393 14.29 64.94 -48.90
N ALA A 394 14.28 66.19 -48.41
CA ALA A 394 13.35 66.64 -47.39
C ALA A 394 12.21 67.45 -48.07
N ASN A 395 10.98 66.93 -48.01
CA ASN A 395 9.80 67.63 -48.52
C ASN A 395 9.05 68.28 -47.36
N VAL A 396 9.08 69.62 -47.28
CA VAL A 396 8.37 70.39 -46.25
C VAL A 396 7.08 70.93 -46.84
N GLY A 397 5.93 70.46 -46.35
CA GLY A 397 4.62 70.76 -46.95
C GLY A 397 4.05 72.14 -46.61
N TYR A 398 4.55 72.81 -45.57
CA TYR A 398 4.03 74.10 -45.09
C TYR A 398 5.14 75.13 -44.94
N GLU A 399 5.84 75.13 -43.80
CA GLU A 399 6.85 76.13 -43.47
C GLU A 399 8.15 75.44 -43.06
N LEU A 400 9.28 75.95 -43.56
CA LEU A 400 10.61 75.67 -43.05
C LEU A 400 11.09 76.90 -42.27
N THR A 401 11.07 76.81 -40.94
CA THR A 401 11.65 77.82 -40.06
C THR A 401 13.04 77.37 -39.64
N ALA A 402 14.06 78.16 -39.95
CA ALA A 402 15.44 77.88 -39.57
C ALA A 402 16.15 79.18 -39.15
N LEU A 403 17.04 79.09 -38.16
CA LEU A 403 17.90 80.22 -37.78
C LEU A 403 18.93 80.54 -38.88
N GLY A 404 19.30 79.55 -39.69
CA GLY A 404 20.18 79.71 -40.84
C GLY A 404 19.97 78.58 -41.85
N VAL A 405 20.13 78.90 -43.13
CA VAL A 405 20.06 77.93 -44.24
C VAL A 405 21.30 78.09 -45.10
N GLU A 406 22.13 77.05 -45.16
CA GLU A 406 23.28 76.97 -46.07
C GLU A 406 22.94 76.05 -47.24
N VAL A 407 23.07 76.56 -48.47
CA VAL A 407 22.82 75.79 -49.70
C VAL A 407 24.09 75.73 -50.52
N LYS A 408 24.61 74.52 -50.75
CA LYS A 408 25.84 74.31 -51.53
C LYS A 408 25.67 74.46 -53.04
N GLY A 409 24.44 74.33 -53.54
CA GLY A 409 24.10 74.39 -54.96
C GLY A 409 23.35 75.66 -55.32
N TRP A 410 22.07 75.50 -55.63
CA TRP A 410 21.19 76.59 -55.99
C TRP A 410 19.91 76.54 -55.16
N MET A 411 19.31 77.71 -54.96
CA MET A 411 17.98 77.87 -54.38
C MET A 411 17.08 78.50 -55.45
N SER A 412 15.89 77.96 -55.65
CA SER A 412 14.88 78.53 -56.55
C SER A 412 13.63 78.83 -55.76
N THR A 413 13.17 80.07 -55.83
CA THR A 413 11.92 80.51 -55.24
C THR A 413 11.30 81.58 -56.15
N PRO A 414 9.96 81.61 -56.30
CA PRO A 414 9.29 82.67 -57.05
C PRO A 414 9.50 84.07 -56.46
N GLN A 415 9.72 84.15 -55.14
CA GLN A 415 9.86 85.41 -54.41
C GLN A 415 10.76 85.26 -53.18
N ILE A 416 11.49 86.33 -52.85
CA ILE A 416 12.28 86.45 -51.62
C ILE A 416 11.91 87.78 -50.98
N SER A 417 11.54 87.76 -49.70
CA SER A 417 11.33 88.96 -48.89
C SER A 417 12.47 89.09 -47.89
N ILE A 418 13.15 90.23 -47.89
CA ILE A 418 14.24 90.56 -46.96
C ILE A 418 13.76 91.70 -46.08
N PHE A 419 13.73 91.50 -44.77
CA PHE A 419 13.12 92.44 -43.83
C PHE A 419 14.12 93.35 -43.12
N ASP A 420 15.38 92.94 -42.99
CA ASP A 420 16.39 93.75 -42.29
C ASP A 420 16.77 94.98 -43.12
N THR A 421 16.70 96.16 -42.48
CA THR A 421 16.99 97.44 -43.11
C THR A 421 18.35 97.99 -42.71
N PHE A 422 19.18 98.32 -43.69
CA PHE A 422 20.52 98.88 -43.54
C PHE A 422 20.63 100.24 -44.24
N ARG A 423 21.72 100.95 -44.01
CA ARG A 423 22.05 102.19 -44.71
C ARG A 423 23.28 101.99 -45.60
N PRO A 424 23.36 102.70 -46.73
CA PRO A 424 24.62 102.80 -47.47
C PRO A 424 25.76 103.28 -46.55
N GLY A 425 26.92 102.63 -46.64
CA GLY A 425 28.08 102.90 -45.78
C GLY A 425 28.10 102.16 -44.44
N ASP A 426 27.02 101.45 -44.07
CA ASP A 426 27.05 100.58 -42.89
C ASP A 426 28.11 99.49 -43.07
N LYS A 427 28.84 99.18 -41.99
CA LYS A 427 29.89 98.16 -42.01
C LYS A 427 29.27 96.79 -42.27
N CYS A 428 29.92 96.03 -43.14
CA CYS A 428 29.64 94.62 -43.39
C CYS A 428 30.94 93.81 -43.31
N HIS A 429 30.86 92.49 -43.42
CA HIS A 429 32.02 91.58 -43.36
C HIS A 429 32.95 91.83 -42.15
N TYR A 430 32.39 91.79 -40.94
CA TYR A 430 33.12 91.95 -39.68
C TYR A 430 32.85 90.79 -38.72
N GLN A 431 33.78 90.54 -37.80
CA GLN A 431 33.65 89.44 -36.84
C GLN A 431 32.66 89.79 -35.72
N VAL A 432 31.71 88.89 -35.48
CA VAL A 432 30.79 88.93 -34.35
C VAL A 432 30.85 87.60 -33.59
N TRP A 433 30.68 87.65 -32.27
CA TRP A 433 30.60 86.44 -31.46
C TRP A 433 29.22 85.80 -31.60
N SER A 434 29.16 84.55 -32.11
CA SER A 434 27.92 83.76 -32.16
C SER A 434 27.72 83.04 -30.83
N GLN A 435 26.65 83.37 -30.09
CA GLN A 435 26.28 82.63 -28.87
C GLN A 435 25.80 81.20 -29.17
N HIS A 436 25.39 80.91 -30.40
CA HIS A 436 24.96 79.57 -30.80
C HIS A 436 26.15 78.67 -31.15
N ASP A 437 27.04 79.15 -32.01
CA ASP A 437 28.20 78.38 -32.48
C ASP A 437 29.39 78.42 -31.51
N GLN A 438 29.31 79.22 -30.44
CA GLN A 438 30.36 79.46 -29.46
C GLN A 438 31.71 79.84 -30.11
N LYS A 439 31.65 80.62 -31.20
CA LYS A 439 32.82 81.07 -31.98
C LYS A 439 32.56 82.43 -32.65
N TYR A 440 33.63 83.12 -33.07
CA TYR A 440 33.51 84.30 -33.93
C TYR A 440 33.11 83.89 -35.35
N VAL A 441 32.05 84.51 -35.87
CA VAL A 441 31.53 84.34 -37.23
C VAL A 441 31.56 85.68 -37.96
N ILE A 442 31.59 85.65 -39.30
CA ILE A 442 31.54 86.87 -40.11
C ILE A 442 30.07 87.30 -40.25
N ALA A 443 29.71 88.46 -39.70
CA ALA A 443 28.43 89.08 -39.95
C ALA A 443 28.41 89.69 -41.36
N TYR A 444 27.32 89.41 -42.10
CA TYR A 444 27.05 89.96 -43.43
C TYR A 444 28.27 89.89 -44.36
N PRO A 445 28.74 88.69 -44.77
CA PRO A 445 29.92 88.55 -45.61
C PRO A 445 29.79 89.30 -46.96
N ASN A 446 30.91 89.57 -47.62
CA ASN A 446 30.92 90.20 -48.95
C ASN A 446 29.95 89.49 -49.91
N GLY A 447 29.16 90.28 -50.65
CA GLY A 447 28.09 89.77 -51.52
C GLY A 447 26.73 89.56 -50.82
N THR A 448 26.63 89.77 -49.50
CA THR A 448 25.32 89.77 -48.81
C THR A 448 24.43 90.86 -49.38
N VAL A 449 23.20 90.49 -49.73
CA VAL A 449 22.16 91.42 -50.19
C VAL A 449 21.22 91.72 -49.03
N VAL A 450 21.01 93.01 -48.76
CA VAL A 450 20.07 93.52 -47.75
C VAL A 450 19.21 94.62 -48.35
N MET A 451 18.26 95.15 -47.59
CA MET A 451 17.40 96.25 -48.04
C MET A 451 17.72 97.52 -47.26
N ASP A 452 17.44 98.70 -47.83
CA ASP A 452 17.34 99.94 -47.05
C ASP A 452 15.93 100.18 -46.51
N ALA A 453 15.71 101.26 -45.76
CA ALA A 453 14.39 101.59 -45.22
C ALA A 453 13.32 101.89 -46.29
N ALA A 454 13.72 102.06 -47.55
CA ALA A 454 12.85 102.25 -48.71
C ALA A 454 12.77 100.97 -49.59
N TYR A 455 13.25 99.83 -49.11
CA TYR A 455 13.29 98.54 -49.80
C TYR A 455 14.11 98.54 -51.10
N ARG A 456 15.17 99.35 -51.15
CA ARG A 456 16.16 99.31 -52.23
C ARG A 456 17.28 98.34 -51.88
N PRO A 457 17.73 97.50 -52.82
CA PRO A 457 18.76 96.50 -52.55
C PRO A 457 20.13 97.14 -52.34
N LEU A 458 20.77 96.77 -51.23
CA LEU A 458 22.17 97.04 -50.93
C LEU A 458 22.98 95.74 -51.01
N ILE A 459 24.23 95.83 -51.44
CA ILE A 459 25.17 94.72 -51.48
C ILE A 459 26.43 95.06 -50.68
N CYS A 460 26.93 94.11 -49.89
CA CYS A 460 28.19 94.26 -49.18
C CYS A 460 29.37 94.21 -50.15
N GLY A 461 30.09 95.32 -50.29
CA GLY A 461 31.23 95.49 -51.18
C GLY A 461 32.54 94.90 -50.65
N LEU A 462 33.56 94.81 -51.50
CA LEU A 462 34.91 94.35 -51.11
C LEU A 462 35.60 95.29 -50.11
N ASP A 463 35.18 96.55 -50.06
CA ASP A 463 35.60 97.57 -49.11
C ASP A 463 34.91 97.45 -47.74
N ARG A 464 34.10 96.41 -47.53
CA ARG A 464 33.44 96.07 -46.26
C ARG A 464 32.40 97.08 -45.79
N VAL A 465 31.75 97.77 -46.73
CA VAL A 465 30.55 98.57 -46.48
C VAL A 465 29.44 98.26 -47.48
N PHE A 466 28.20 98.55 -47.12
CA PHE A 466 27.05 98.37 -48.00
C PHE A 466 26.91 99.48 -49.04
N HIS A 467 26.71 99.11 -50.31
CA HIS A 467 26.46 100.01 -51.44
C HIS A 467 25.15 99.63 -52.16
N TYR A 468 24.55 100.54 -52.93
CA TYR A 468 23.40 100.18 -53.76
C TYR A 468 23.79 99.15 -54.83
N ALA A 469 22.98 98.12 -54.99
CA ALA A 469 23.29 97.00 -55.89
C ALA A 469 23.28 97.38 -57.38
N ASN A 470 22.71 98.53 -57.73
CA ASN A 470 22.61 99.06 -59.09
C ASN A 470 23.70 100.08 -59.47
N GLY A 471 24.70 100.29 -58.60
CA GLY A 471 25.76 101.30 -58.80
C GLY A 471 25.48 102.59 -58.05
#